data_AF-A0A6J4R213-F1
#
_entry.id   AF-A0A6J4R213-F1
#
_cell.length_a   1.000
_cell.length_b   1.000
_cell.length_c   1.000
_cell.angle_alpha   90.00
_cell.angle_beta   90.00
_cell.angle_gamma   90.00
#
_symmetry.space_group_name_H-M   'P 1'
#
loop_
_entity.id
_entity.type
_entity.pdbx_description
1 polymer ?
#
loop_
_entity_poly.entity_id
_entity_poly.type
_entity_poly.pdbx_seq_one_letter_code
_entity_poly.pdbx_strand_id
1 'polypeptide(L)'
;MLTLKAARKRARQRRKAQMAAIAESDTQGRPTAKRPRILISVEPRAYRETIGDALQILRPCVEVTVVEPVDLLGEISRLEPALVICSVPETTEAGYGRFGWVEYRPYERPEARIILEGRCSEVEAVELADLLSVVDYCTAVAKTPR
;
A
#
# COMPACT_ATOMS: atom_id res chain seq x y z
N MET A 1 -3.31 -29.75 8.76
CA MET A 1 -3.52 -28.31 9.04
C MET A 1 -2.24 -27.49 9.35
N LEU A 2 -1.06 -28.09 9.57
CA LEU A 2 0.19 -27.35 9.90
C LEU A 2 0.98 -26.77 8.70
N THR A 3 0.67 -27.15 7.46
CA THR A 3 1.50 -26.85 6.28
C THR A 3 1.31 -25.45 5.68
N LEU A 4 0.10 -24.88 5.74
CA LEU A 4 -0.20 -23.54 5.20
C LEU A 4 0.46 -22.41 6.01
N LYS A 5 0.55 -22.50 7.34
CA LYS A 5 1.19 -21.48 8.18
C LYS A 5 2.70 -21.36 7.90
N ALA A 6 3.37 -22.48 7.65
CA ALA A 6 4.81 -22.50 7.38
C ALA A 6 5.16 -21.95 5.99
N ALA A 7 4.35 -22.25 4.97
CA ALA A 7 4.51 -21.68 3.62
C ALA A 7 4.27 -20.15 3.61
N ARG A 8 3.22 -19.69 4.31
CA ARG A 8 2.91 -18.26 4.53
C ARG A 8 4.08 -17.52 5.19
N LYS A 9 4.68 -18.10 6.22
CA LYS A 9 5.84 -17.52 6.91
C LYS A 9 7.06 -17.36 5.99
N ARG A 10 7.32 -18.33 5.10
CA ARG A 10 8.44 -18.30 4.15
C ARG A 10 8.24 -17.27 3.03
N ALA A 11 7.02 -17.15 2.49
CA ALA A 11 6.70 -16.11 1.50
C ALA A 11 6.80 -14.71 2.13
N ARG A 12 6.28 -14.54 3.35
CA ARG A 12 6.40 -13.32 4.16
C ARG A 12 7.85 -12.96 4.47
N GLN A 13 8.69 -13.93 4.84
CA GLN A 13 10.12 -13.71 5.08
C GLN A 13 10.89 -13.35 3.82
N ARG A 14 10.59 -13.97 2.68
CA ARG A 14 11.23 -13.61 1.39
C ARG A 14 10.85 -12.18 0.98
N ARG A 15 9.58 -11.80 1.14
CA ARG A 15 9.11 -10.43 0.86
C ARG A 15 9.75 -9.42 1.82
N LYS A 16 9.75 -9.69 3.13
CA LYS A 16 10.41 -8.85 4.15
C LYS A 16 11.91 -8.68 3.91
N ALA A 17 12.62 -9.75 3.53
CA ALA A 17 14.05 -9.70 3.23
C ALA A 17 14.35 -8.89 1.96
N GLN A 18 13.52 -9.05 0.91
CA GLN A 18 13.65 -8.27 -0.31
C GLN A 18 13.31 -6.79 -0.10
N MET A 19 12.40 -6.48 0.83
CA MET A 19 12.04 -5.12 1.22
C MET A 19 13.08 -4.45 2.12
N ALA A 20 13.71 -5.20 3.05
CA ALA A 20 14.75 -4.69 3.92
C ALA A 20 16.03 -4.30 3.14
N ALA A 21 16.38 -5.07 2.10
CA ALA A 21 17.56 -4.79 1.27
C ALA A 21 17.49 -3.46 0.48
N ILE A 22 16.30 -2.88 0.31
CA ILE A 22 16.09 -1.62 -0.42
C ILE A 22 16.12 -0.41 0.54
N ALA A 23 15.80 -0.63 1.82
CA ALA A 23 15.64 0.43 2.82
C ALA A 23 16.97 0.92 3.43
N GLU A 24 18.06 0.14 3.36
CA GLU A 24 19.32 0.45 4.05
C GLU A 24 20.26 1.42 3.30
N SER A 25 19.97 1.78 2.05
CA SER A 25 20.98 2.39 1.20
C SER A 25 21.06 3.91 1.17
N ASP A 26 20.21 4.68 1.85
CA ASP A 26 20.32 6.14 1.72
C ASP A 26 19.86 6.94 2.94
N THR A 27 20.85 7.42 3.68
CA THR A 27 20.68 8.43 4.72
C THR A 27 21.56 9.62 4.38
N GLN A 28 21.08 10.60 3.61
CA GLN A 28 21.50 12.00 3.83
C GLN A 28 20.50 13.00 3.22
N GLY A 29 20.16 14.01 4.02
CA GLY A 29 18.98 14.86 3.81
C GLY A 29 19.08 15.95 2.75
N ARG A 30 17.92 16.33 2.22
CA ARG A 30 17.58 17.64 1.61
C ARG A 30 16.06 17.77 1.43
N PRO A 31 15.58 18.87 0.81
CA PRO A 31 14.58 19.83 1.34
C PRO A 31 13.20 19.21 1.58
N THR A 32 12.37 19.80 2.47
CA THR A 32 11.07 19.28 2.95
C THR A 32 10.31 18.48 1.89
N ALA A 33 10.64 17.19 1.79
CA ALA A 33 10.12 16.33 0.75
C ALA A 33 8.63 16.22 0.99
N LYS A 34 7.83 16.54 -0.03
CA LYS A 34 6.37 16.38 0.01
C LYS A 34 6.09 14.98 0.57
N ARG A 35 5.38 14.91 1.69
CA ARG A 35 5.13 13.64 2.37
C ARG A 35 4.42 12.72 1.37
N PRO A 36 4.85 11.46 1.22
CA PRO A 36 4.16 10.53 0.36
C PRO A 36 2.69 10.43 0.77
N ARG A 37 1.80 10.49 -0.22
CA ARG A 37 0.35 10.44 0.00
C ARG A 37 -0.18 9.04 -0.16
N ILE A 38 -1.01 8.61 0.78
CA ILE A 38 -1.71 7.33 0.77
C ILE A 38 -3.20 7.63 0.66
N LEU A 39 -3.83 7.10 -0.39
CA LEU A 39 -5.26 7.25 -0.61
C LEU A 39 -5.99 5.98 -0.19
N ILE A 40 -7.08 6.11 0.55
CA ILE A 40 -7.83 4.97 1.08
C ILE A 40 -9.30 5.07 0.69
N SER A 41 -9.79 4.04 0.01
CA SER A 41 -11.16 3.90 -0.47
C SER A 41 -11.63 2.45 -0.34
N VAL A 42 -11.49 1.89 0.86
CA VAL A 42 -11.94 0.54 1.21
C VAL A 42 -13.40 0.56 1.68
N GLU A 43 -14.15 -0.48 1.31
CA GLU A 43 -15.47 -0.76 1.86
C GLU A 43 -15.41 -1.97 2.82
N PRO A 44 -16.21 -1.97 3.92
CA PRO A 44 -17.18 -0.94 4.32
C PRO A 44 -16.50 0.36 4.81
N ARG A 45 -17.24 1.48 4.87
CA ARG A 45 -16.76 2.78 5.40
C ARG A 45 -15.93 2.69 6.69
N ALA A 46 -16.38 1.88 7.65
CA ALA A 46 -15.67 1.68 8.92
C ALA A 46 -14.23 1.17 8.71
N TYR A 47 -13.97 0.40 7.64
CA TYR A 47 -12.64 -0.10 7.32
C TYR A 47 -11.74 1.02 6.80
N ARG A 48 -12.19 1.84 5.84
CA ARG A 48 -11.35 2.94 5.35
C ARG A 48 -11.03 3.97 6.44
N GLU A 49 -11.98 4.25 7.33
CA GLU A 49 -11.79 5.13 8.48
C GLU A 49 -10.75 4.52 9.45
N THR A 50 -10.97 3.27 9.89
CA THR A 50 -10.07 2.60 10.85
C THR A 50 -8.66 2.38 10.30
N ILE A 51 -8.54 1.94 9.04
CA ILE A 51 -7.25 1.74 8.39
C ILE A 51 -6.54 3.10 8.23
N GLY A 52 -7.28 4.14 7.84
CA GLY A 52 -6.74 5.49 7.71
C GLY A 52 -6.15 6.02 9.02
N ASP A 53 -6.91 5.93 10.10
CA ASP A 53 -6.46 6.34 11.43
C ASP A 53 -5.25 5.55 11.89
N ALA A 54 -5.27 4.22 11.72
CA ALA A 54 -4.15 3.36 12.08
C ALA A 54 -2.88 3.71 11.30
N LEU A 55 -2.98 3.95 9.99
CA LEU A 55 -1.83 4.36 9.18
C LEU A 55 -1.30 5.73 9.59
N GLN A 56 -2.19 6.69 9.87
CA GLN A 56 -1.77 8.04 10.28
C GLN A 56 -1.04 8.03 11.63
N ILE A 57 -1.48 7.20 12.58
CA ILE A 57 -0.84 7.02 13.88
C ILE A 57 0.50 6.29 13.75
N LEU A 58 0.52 5.16 13.02
CA LEU A 58 1.69 4.28 12.95
C LEU A 58 2.76 4.77 11.97
N ARG A 59 2.41 5.64 11.02
CA ARG A 59 3.30 6.24 10.03
C ARG A 59 3.05 7.75 9.92
N PRO A 60 3.45 8.54 10.94
CA PRO A 60 3.22 10.00 10.94
C PRO A 60 4.00 10.75 9.86
N CYS A 61 4.88 10.08 9.12
CA CYS A 61 5.63 10.63 8.00
C CYS A 61 4.89 10.60 6.66
N VAL A 62 3.71 9.98 6.58
CA VAL A 62 2.84 9.99 5.39
C VAL A 62 1.63 10.89 5.57
N GLU A 63 1.09 11.38 4.45
CA GLU A 63 -0.21 12.04 4.39
C GLU A 63 -1.27 11.00 4.02
N VAL A 64 -2.22 10.74 4.91
CA VAL A 64 -3.32 9.81 4.64
C VAL A 64 -4.57 10.57 4.24
N THR A 65 -5.20 10.19 3.14
CA THR A 65 -6.49 10.75 2.70
C THR A 65 -7.49 9.62 2.54
N VAL A 66 -8.57 9.67 3.31
CA VAL A 66 -9.71 8.75 3.20
C VAL A 66 -10.73 9.39 2.24
N VAL A 67 -11.15 8.66 1.23
CA VAL A 67 -12.08 9.14 0.20
C VAL A 67 -13.22 8.17 -0.03
N GLU A 68 -14.31 8.69 -0.56
CA GLU A 68 -15.43 7.86 -1.01
C GLU A 68 -15.05 7.13 -2.31
N PRO A 69 -15.56 5.90 -2.54
CA PRO A 69 -15.28 5.16 -3.77
C PRO A 69 -15.62 5.91 -5.07
N VAL A 70 -16.67 6.74 -5.03
CA VAL A 70 -17.08 7.56 -6.18
C VAL A 70 -16.07 8.65 -6.53
N ASP A 71 -15.28 9.12 -5.56
CA ASP A 71 -14.33 10.21 -5.74
C ASP A 71 -12.91 9.70 -6.06
N LEU A 72 -12.65 8.40 -5.90
CA LEU A 72 -11.32 7.78 -5.96
C LEU A 72 -10.51 8.18 -7.20
N LEU A 73 -11.07 8.08 -8.40
CA LEU A 73 -10.35 8.39 -9.65
C LEU A 73 -10.02 9.88 -9.80
N GLY A 74 -10.94 10.76 -9.38
CA GLY A 74 -10.72 12.20 -9.36
C GLY A 74 -9.60 12.57 -8.40
N GLU A 75 -9.58 11.93 -7.24
CA GLU A 75 -8.58 12.16 -6.19
C GLU A 75 -7.20 11.60 -6.55
N ILE A 76 -7.13 10.46 -7.24
CA ILE A 76 -5.87 9.94 -7.79
C ILE A 76 -5.21 10.97 -8.71
N SER A 77 -5.99 11.53 -9.64
CA SER A 77 -5.51 12.52 -10.61
C SER A 77 -5.06 13.82 -9.93
N ARG A 78 -5.78 14.24 -8.89
CA ARG A 78 -5.53 15.50 -8.17
C ARG A 78 -4.35 15.41 -7.20
N LEU A 79 -4.23 14.29 -6.48
CA LEU A 79 -3.33 14.18 -5.34
C LEU A 79 -1.98 13.55 -5.68
N GLU A 80 -1.93 12.81 -6.79
CA GLU A 80 -0.77 12.01 -7.22
C GLU A 80 -0.23 11.15 -6.06
N PRO A 81 -1.02 10.16 -5.59
CA PRO A 81 -0.64 9.36 -4.44
C PRO A 81 0.56 8.47 -4.74
N ALA A 82 1.31 8.10 -3.70
CA ALA A 82 2.33 7.06 -3.77
C ALA A 82 1.73 5.65 -3.65
N LEU A 83 0.56 5.54 -3.02
CA LEU A 83 -0.15 4.29 -2.81
C LEU A 83 -1.67 4.54 -2.75
N VAL A 84 -2.43 3.64 -3.37
CA VAL A 84 -3.89 3.55 -3.22
C VAL A 84 -4.24 2.22 -2.54
N ILE A 85 -5.08 2.26 -1.52
CA ILE A 85 -5.67 1.09 -0.86
C ILE A 85 -7.19 1.17 -1.04
N CYS A 86 -7.79 0.27 -1.80
CA CYS A 86 -9.21 0.35 -2.13
C CYS A 86 -9.83 -1.03 -2.34
N SER A 87 -11.15 -1.09 -2.43
CA SER A 87 -11.86 -2.36 -2.69
C SER A 87 -12.09 -2.65 -4.18
N VAL A 88 -11.67 -1.73 -5.06
CA VAL A 88 -11.85 -1.86 -6.50
C VAL A 88 -10.55 -2.32 -7.17
N PRO A 89 -10.63 -3.08 -8.28
CA PRO A 89 -9.44 -3.47 -9.03
C PRO A 89 -8.74 -2.25 -9.62
N GLU A 90 -7.42 -2.36 -9.83
CA GLU A 90 -6.66 -1.35 -10.58
C GLU A 90 -7.23 -1.25 -12.01
N THR A 91 -7.58 -0.04 -12.44
CA THR A 91 -8.02 0.24 -13.80
C THR A 91 -6.89 0.90 -14.59
N THR A 92 -6.85 0.68 -15.90
CA THR A 92 -5.87 1.33 -16.79
C THR A 92 -5.98 2.86 -16.76
N GLU A 93 -7.16 3.39 -16.45
CA GLU A 93 -7.44 4.83 -16.30
C GLU A 93 -6.72 5.45 -15.09
N ALA A 94 -6.41 4.66 -14.06
CA ALA A 94 -5.74 5.16 -12.87
C ALA A 94 -4.22 5.36 -13.05
N GLY A 95 -3.63 4.94 -14.17
CA GLY A 95 -2.20 5.09 -14.44
C GLY A 95 -1.36 3.91 -13.93
N TYR A 96 -1.52 2.77 -14.60
CA TYR A 96 -0.83 1.52 -14.32
C TYR A 96 0.67 1.72 -14.07
N GLY A 97 1.16 1.30 -12.89
CA GLY A 97 2.58 1.34 -12.53
C GLY A 97 3.14 2.72 -12.14
N ARG A 98 2.33 3.79 -12.06
CA ARG A 98 2.77 5.09 -11.54
C ARG A 98 2.92 5.10 -10.03
N PHE A 99 2.10 4.35 -9.31
CA PHE A 99 2.05 4.27 -7.86
C PHE A 99 1.69 2.85 -7.42
N GLY A 100 1.79 2.57 -6.12
CA GLY A 100 1.38 1.28 -5.59
C GLY A 100 -0.13 1.11 -5.54
N TRP A 101 -0.63 -0.09 -5.79
CA TRP A 101 -2.05 -0.42 -5.67
C TRP A 101 -2.26 -1.59 -4.72
N VAL A 102 -3.19 -1.45 -3.79
CA VAL A 102 -3.72 -2.54 -2.98
C VAL A 102 -5.22 -2.61 -3.22
N GLU A 103 -5.63 -3.65 -3.93
CA GLU A 103 -7.01 -4.07 -4.05
C GLU A 103 -7.30 -4.98 -2.85
N TYR A 104 -7.97 -4.46 -1.82
CA TYR A 104 -8.30 -5.17 -0.59
C TYR A 104 -9.78 -5.57 -0.55
N ARG A 105 -10.01 -6.88 -0.49
CA ARG A 105 -11.31 -7.55 -0.48
C ARG A 105 -11.38 -8.49 0.73
N PRO A 106 -11.72 -7.98 1.93
CA PRO A 106 -11.64 -8.73 3.18
C PRO A 106 -12.55 -9.97 3.25
N TYR A 107 -13.50 -10.10 2.34
CA TYR A 107 -14.47 -11.21 2.29
C TYR A 107 -14.24 -12.17 1.12
N GLU A 108 -13.16 -11.98 0.36
CA GLU A 108 -12.80 -12.81 -0.80
C GLU A 108 -11.46 -13.52 -0.59
N ARG A 109 -11.16 -14.49 -1.47
CA ARG A 109 -9.85 -15.13 -1.55
C ARG A 109 -9.30 -14.99 -2.97
N PRO A 110 -8.07 -14.45 -3.14
CA PRO A 110 -7.21 -13.86 -2.11
C PRO A 110 -7.84 -12.60 -1.48
N GLU A 111 -7.51 -12.31 -0.22
CA GLU A 111 -8.00 -11.11 0.48
C GLU A 111 -7.44 -9.83 -0.14
N ALA A 112 -6.27 -9.87 -0.76
CA ALA A 112 -5.76 -8.72 -1.52
C ALA A 112 -4.95 -9.09 -2.77
N ARG A 113 -5.02 -8.19 -3.75
CA ARG A 113 -4.06 -8.09 -4.85
C ARG A 113 -3.23 -6.82 -4.67
N ILE A 114 -1.91 -6.96 -4.71
CA ILE A 114 -0.97 -5.87 -4.47
C ILE A 114 -0.10 -5.72 -5.72
N ILE A 115 -0.11 -4.52 -6.30
CA ILE A 115 0.62 -4.16 -7.51
C ILE A 115 1.65 -3.08 -7.14
N LEU A 116 2.92 -3.41 -7.30
CA LEU A 116 4.05 -2.54 -6.97
C LEU A 116 5.05 -2.59 -8.12
N GLU A 117 5.43 -1.44 -8.66
CA GLU A 117 6.37 -1.34 -9.79
C GLU A 117 6.00 -2.28 -10.96
N GLY A 118 4.70 -2.38 -11.26
CA GLY A 118 4.15 -3.24 -12.31
C GLY A 118 4.13 -4.74 -11.98
N ARG A 119 4.56 -5.15 -10.78
CA ARG A 119 4.52 -6.54 -10.31
C ARG A 119 3.27 -6.79 -9.47
N CYS A 120 2.45 -7.74 -9.88
CA CYS A 120 1.26 -8.18 -9.15
C CYS A 120 1.60 -9.34 -8.20
N SER A 121 1.04 -9.30 -7.00
CA SER A 121 1.13 -10.37 -5.98
C SER A 121 -0.19 -10.52 -5.26
N GLU A 122 -0.52 -11.75 -4.86
CA GLU A 122 -1.76 -12.06 -4.14
C GLU A 122 -1.46 -12.38 -2.68
N VAL A 123 -2.36 -11.96 -1.78
CA VAL A 123 -2.25 -12.18 -0.34
C VAL A 123 -3.53 -12.84 0.15
N GLU A 124 -3.39 -14.07 0.65
CA GLU A 124 -4.49 -14.91 1.14
C GLU A 124 -5.19 -14.38 2.40
N ALA A 125 -4.45 -13.67 3.24
CA ALA A 125 -4.95 -13.09 4.48
C ALA A 125 -4.13 -11.84 4.79
N VAL A 126 -4.78 -10.69 4.93
CA VAL A 126 -4.13 -9.39 5.12
C VAL A 126 -4.06 -9.07 6.60
N GLU A 127 -2.84 -8.96 7.14
CA GLU A 127 -2.61 -8.35 8.45
C GLU A 127 -2.35 -6.84 8.28
N LEU A 128 -2.62 -6.05 9.31
CA LEU A 128 -2.23 -4.62 9.33
C LEU A 128 -0.73 -4.43 9.06
N ALA A 129 0.10 -5.36 9.54
CA ALA A 129 1.54 -5.36 9.29
C ALA A 129 1.91 -5.47 7.80
N ASP A 130 1.08 -6.14 7.00
CA ASP A 130 1.29 -6.26 5.56
C ASP A 130 0.98 -4.93 4.86
N LEU A 131 -0.11 -4.26 5.24
CA LEU A 131 -0.44 -2.92 4.75
C LEU A 131 0.64 -1.90 5.11
N LEU A 132 1.13 -1.91 6.36
CA LEU A 132 2.24 -1.05 6.80
C LEU A 132 3.51 -1.29 5.99
N SER A 133 3.81 -2.56 5.69
CA SER A 133 4.97 -2.92 4.88
C SER A 133 4.85 -2.33 3.46
N VAL A 134 3.66 -2.39 2.85
CA VAL A 134 3.42 -1.79 1.53
C VAL A 134 3.56 -0.26 1.57
N VAL A 135 3.03 0.39 2.60
CA VAL A 135 3.21 1.83 2.82
C VAL A 135 4.70 2.17 2.91
N ASP A 136 5.45 1.47 3.76
CA ASP A 136 6.89 1.70 3.95
C ASP A 136 7.65 1.60 2.63
N TYR A 137 7.36 0.57 1.83
CA TYR A 137 7.97 0.40 0.52
C TYR A 137 7.64 1.56 -0.43
N CYS A 138 6.37 1.92 -0.60
CA CYS A 138 5.98 3.02 -1.49
C CYS A 138 6.59 4.35 -1.04
N THR A 139 6.73 4.58 0.27
CA THR A 139 7.36 5.79 0.80
C THR A 139 8.86 5.83 0.55
N ALA A 140 9.54 4.68 0.58
CA ALA A 140 10.95 4.59 0.26
C ALA A 140 11.16 4.87 -1.24
N VAL A 141 10.38 4.23 -2.11
CA VAL A 141 10.45 4.44 -3.57
C VAL A 141 10.13 5.89 -3.95
N ALA A 142 9.12 6.50 -3.33
CA ALA A 142 8.75 7.90 -3.61
C ALA A 142 9.83 8.93 -3.18
N LYS A 143 10.72 8.56 -2.25
CA LYS A 143 11.85 9.40 -1.84
C LYS A 143 13.03 9.29 -2.81
N THR A 144 13.10 8.23 -3.61
CA THR A 144 14.15 8.04 -4.61
C THR A 144 13.76 8.78 -5.89
N PRO A 145 14.49 9.81 -6.33
CA PRO A 145 14.20 10.47 -7.60
C PRO A 145 14.38 9.46 -8.76
N ARG A 146 13.39 9.41 -9.67
CA ARG A 146 13.47 8.66 -10.93
C ARG A 146 14.35 9.38 -11.94
#